data_AF-A0A9D9GZK9-F1
#
_entry.id   AF-A0A9D9GZK9-F1
#
_cell.length_a   1.000
_cell.length_b   1.000
_cell.length_c   1.000
_cell.angle_alpha   90.00
_cell.angle_beta   90.00
_cell.angle_gamma   90.00
#
_symmetry.space_group_name_H-M   'P 1'
#
loop_
_entity.id
_entity.type
_entity.pdbx_description
1 polymer ?
#
loop_
_entity_poly.entity_id
_entity_poly.type
_entity_poly.pdbx_seq_one_letter_code
_entity_poly.pdbx_strand_id
1 'polypeptide(L)'
;MQGITFASGNVTYKTVGNTTTFYSGGKVVSTYKTKSMPNGFVETETCYGDLCHYEVMTSMMAKNYIYTIKNQLEVICALGQSFEKQKKQEQERKRIIQANKSIIVKQVTVTTSKGENISLQEDKNGDDYLVINGKKVATIGRGIATYKDVVYDTYLENSQLENIIATAQREDTYKMKKRSYEEIIYSSTDLCDLFKVVYKLRVEYGVSYKDAQKLMTFGIDNRHYKPSDLLLPSEKQAIKFQKNRESTSEKLKNVTFPKI
;
A
#
# COMPACT_ATOMS: atom_id res chain seq x y z
N MET A 1 -9.90 27.20 -9.69
CA MET A 1 -8.57 27.55 -9.15
C MET A 1 -8.75 28.72 -8.20
N GLN A 2 -8.69 28.50 -6.89
CA GLN A 2 -8.63 29.59 -5.92
C GLN A 2 -7.19 30.13 -5.91
N GLY A 3 -7.05 31.43 -6.18
CA GLY A 3 -5.77 32.12 -6.20
C GLY A 3 -5.09 31.96 -4.85
N ILE A 4 -3.86 31.45 -4.85
CA ILE A 4 -3.02 31.40 -3.67
C ILE A 4 -2.60 32.84 -3.38
N THR A 5 -3.28 33.51 -2.44
CA THR A 5 -2.82 34.78 -1.89
C THR A 5 -1.63 34.46 -0.99
N PHE A 6 -0.42 34.63 -1.52
CA PHE A 6 0.79 34.50 -0.72
C PHE A 6 0.83 35.64 0.30
N ALA A 7 0.82 35.32 1.59
CA ALA A 7 1.17 36.29 2.62
C ALA A 7 2.58 36.79 2.28
N SER A 8 2.74 38.10 2.07
CA SER A 8 4.03 38.70 1.75
C SER A 8 5.03 38.33 2.85
N GLY A 9 6.10 37.61 2.49
CA GLY A 9 7.20 37.38 3.41
C GLY A 9 7.74 38.74 3.83
N ASN A 10 7.80 39.03 5.14
CA ASN A 10 8.22 40.36 5.59
C ASN A 10 9.73 40.52 5.41
N VAL A 11 10.16 40.93 4.21
CA VAL A 11 11.56 41.22 3.89
C VAL A 11 11.85 42.63 4.34
N THR A 12 12.85 42.79 5.20
CA THR A 12 13.37 44.09 5.60
C THR A 12 14.73 44.31 4.95
N TYR A 13 15.19 45.55 4.85
CA TYR A 13 16.51 45.84 4.32
C TYR A 13 17.18 46.96 5.09
N LYS A 14 18.51 46.98 5.05
CA LYS A 14 19.34 48.04 5.62
C LYS A 14 20.45 48.39 4.63
N THR A 15 20.62 49.68 4.40
CA THR A 15 21.71 50.21 3.55
C THR A 15 22.81 50.80 4.42
N VAL A 16 24.05 50.40 4.15
CA VAL A 16 25.27 50.94 4.78
C VAL A 16 26.27 51.24 3.66
N GLY A 17 26.62 52.52 3.50
CA GLY A 17 27.44 52.96 2.37
C GLY A 17 26.75 52.65 1.04
N ASN A 18 27.45 51.93 0.16
CA ASN A 18 26.97 51.54 -1.16
C ASN A 18 26.29 50.16 -1.20
N THR A 19 26.09 49.52 -0.03
CA THR A 19 25.59 48.15 0.09
C THR A 19 24.26 48.12 0.82
N THR A 20 23.25 47.52 0.20
CA THR A 20 21.94 47.21 0.79
C THR A 20 21.87 45.72 1.08
N THR A 21 21.59 45.35 2.33
CA THR A 21 21.41 43.95 2.75
C THR A 21 19.95 43.68 3.04
N PHE A 22 19.41 42.59 2.49
CA PHE A 22 18.02 42.17 2.68
C PHE A 22 17.95 41.02 3.69
N TYR A 23 16.94 41.06 4.55
CA TYR A 23 16.74 40.12 5.64
C TYR A 23 15.34 39.51 5.60
N SER A 24 15.26 38.21 5.89
CA SER A 24 13.99 37.51 6.11
C SER A 24 14.14 36.57 7.32
N GLY A 25 13.25 36.68 8.30
CA GLY A 25 13.32 35.89 9.53
C GLY A 25 14.65 36.03 10.29
N GLY A 26 15.28 37.22 10.24
CA GLY A 26 16.56 37.51 10.89
C GLY A 26 17.80 37.00 10.16
N LYS A 27 17.66 36.39 8.97
CA LYS A 27 18.77 35.90 8.15
C LYS A 27 18.97 36.77 6.91
N VAL A 28 20.22 36.93 6.48
CA VAL A 28 20.55 37.58 5.21
C VAL A 28 20.05 36.69 4.06
N VAL A 29 19.24 37.25 3.17
CA VAL A 29 18.71 36.54 1.99
C VAL A 29 19.26 37.09 0.68
N SER A 30 19.74 38.33 0.68
CA SER A 30 20.39 38.93 -0.49
C SER A 30 21.23 40.15 -0.10
N THR A 31 22.17 40.49 -0.96
CA THR A 31 22.89 41.76 -0.91
C THR A 31 22.83 42.45 -2.26
N TYR A 32 22.77 43.79 -2.24
CA TYR A 32 22.77 44.64 -3.42
C TYR A 32 23.83 45.72 -3.24
N LYS A 33 24.87 45.71 -4.07
CA LYS A 33 25.93 46.72 -4.05
C LYS A 33 25.84 47.61 -5.28
N THR A 34 26.24 48.86 -5.10
CA THR A 34 26.29 49.85 -6.19
C THR A 34 27.69 50.44 -6.30
N LYS A 35 28.12 50.75 -7.52
CA LYS A 35 29.40 51.40 -7.80
C LYS A 35 29.20 52.42 -8.91
N SER A 36 29.42 53.69 -8.59
CA SER A 36 29.34 54.77 -9.57
C SER A 36 30.44 54.65 -10.62
N MET A 37 30.08 54.86 -11.88
CA MET A 37 30.99 54.83 -13.01
C MET A 37 31.30 56.27 -13.49
N PRO A 38 32.49 56.51 -14.10
CA PRO A 38 32.86 57.85 -14.59
C PRO A 38 31.92 58.42 -15.66
N ASN A 39 31.21 57.56 -16.38
CA ASN A 39 30.26 57.92 -17.44
C ASN A 39 28.84 58.26 -16.90
N GLY A 40 28.66 58.37 -15.58
CA GLY A 40 27.39 58.71 -14.95
C GLY A 40 26.41 57.54 -14.74
N PHE A 41 26.76 56.33 -15.20
CA PHE A 41 26.02 55.11 -14.90
C PHE A 41 26.44 54.50 -13.54
N VAL A 42 25.68 53.50 -13.09
CA VAL A 42 25.95 52.74 -11.88
C VAL A 42 26.03 51.27 -12.24
N GLU A 43 27.16 50.65 -11.90
CA GLU A 43 27.31 49.20 -11.88
C GLU A 43 26.69 48.67 -10.58
N THR A 44 25.93 47.59 -10.70
CA THR A 44 25.19 47.00 -9.59
C THR A 44 25.51 45.51 -9.50
N GLU A 45 25.59 45.00 -8.28
CA GLU A 45 25.82 43.59 -7.98
C GLU A 45 24.71 43.13 -7.03
N THR A 46 23.89 42.17 -7.46
CA THR A 46 22.85 41.55 -6.64
C THR A 46 23.20 40.09 -6.37
N CYS A 47 23.45 39.72 -5.12
CA CYS A 47 23.77 38.34 -4.75
C CYS A 47 22.61 37.68 -4.00
N TYR A 48 22.28 36.44 -4.38
CA TYR A 48 21.33 35.54 -3.74
C TYR A 48 22.08 34.29 -3.26
N GLY A 49 22.57 34.31 -2.03
CA GLY A 49 23.53 33.31 -1.56
C GLY A 49 24.84 33.41 -2.37
N ASP A 50 25.25 32.31 -2.99
CA ASP A 50 26.50 32.23 -3.77
C ASP A 50 26.35 32.68 -5.23
N LEU A 51 25.13 33.02 -5.69
CA LEU A 51 24.87 33.47 -7.06
C LEU A 51 24.75 34.99 -7.11
N CYS A 52 25.62 35.66 -7.88
CA CYS A 52 25.60 37.11 -8.07
C CYS A 52 25.27 37.49 -9.52
N HIS A 53 24.47 38.52 -9.68
CA HIS A 53 24.09 39.13 -10.96
C HIS A 53 24.62 40.56 -11.03
N TYR A 54 25.16 40.93 -12.19
CA TYR A 54 25.70 42.26 -12.44
C TYR A 54 24.89 42.97 -13.51
N GLU A 55 24.52 44.22 -13.27
CA GLU A 55 23.80 45.06 -14.21
C GLU A 55 24.36 46.49 -14.20
N VAL A 56 24.35 47.15 -15.35
CA VAL A 56 24.65 48.59 -15.47
C VAL A 56 23.36 49.34 -15.72
N MET A 57 23.07 50.34 -14.90
CA MET A 57 21.83 51.09 -14.98
C MET A 57 22.04 52.57 -14.63
N THR A 58 21.02 53.40 -14.87
CA THR A 58 21.06 54.81 -14.46
C THR A 58 21.03 54.92 -12.93
N SER A 59 21.57 56.01 -12.39
CA SER A 59 21.53 56.27 -10.94
C SER A 59 20.12 56.22 -10.34
N MET A 60 19.11 56.70 -11.09
CA MET A 60 17.71 56.64 -10.67
C MET A 60 17.18 55.19 -10.66
N MET A 61 17.52 54.39 -11.68
CA MET A 61 17.15 52.98 -11.73
C MET A 61 17.79 52.20 -10.58
N ALA A 62 19.08 52.40 -10.30
CA ALA A 62 19.79 51.71 -9.21
C ALA A 62 19.16 51.97 -7.85
N LYS A 63 18.73 53.20 -7.58
CA LYS A 63 18.02 53.54 -6.33
C LYS A 63 16.67 52.83 -6.23
N ASN A 64 15.91 52.78 -7.32
CA ASN A 64 14.58 52.17 -7.33
C ASN A 64 14.62 50.64 -7.39
N TYR A 65 15.70 50.05 -7.90
CA TYR A 65 15.85 48.60 -8.05
C TYR A 65 15.86 47.85 -6.71
N ILE A 66 16.20 48.52 -5.61
CA ILE A 66 16.08 47.99 -4.24
C ILE A 66 14.65 47.50 -3.96
N TYR A 67 13.64 48.23 -4.41
CA TYR A 67 12.23 47.84 -4.21
C TYR A 67 11.83 46.64 -5.07
N THR A 68 12.38 46.56 -6.29
CA THR A 68 12.20 45.39 -7.16
C THR A 68 12.77 44.12 -6.52
N ILE A 69 14.02 44.21 -6.04
CA ILE A 69 14.69 43.10 -5.34
C ILE A 69 13.89 42.71 -4.10
N LYS A 70 13.44 43.68 -3.30
CA LYS A 70 12.61 43.43 -2.12
C LYS A 70 11.39 42.60 -2.49
N ASN A 71 10.58 43.05 -3.45
CA ASN A 71 9.34 42.37 -3.84
C ASN A 71 9.59 40.95 -4.36
N GLN A 72 10.66 40.75 -5.16
CA GLN A 72 11.05 39.41 -5.62
C GLN A 72 11.42 38.50 -4.44
N LEU A 73 12.18 39.01 -3.47
CA LEU A 73 12.55 38.27 -2.27
C LEU A 73 11.36 37.92 -1.39
N GLU A 74 10.35 38.78 -1.27
CA GLU A 74 9.13 38.49 -0.50
C GLU A 74 8.42 37.25 -1.06
N VAL A 75 8.31 37.14 -2.38
CA VAL A 75 7.71 36.00 -3.07
C VAL A 75 8.57 34.74 -2.90
N ILE A 76 9.88 34.83 -3.15
CA ILE A 76 10.80 33.70 -3.05
C ILE A 76 10.83 33.15 -1.61
N CYS A 77 10.90 34.02 -0.60
CA CYS A 77 10.89 33.63 0.80
C CYS A 77 9.58 32.95 1.20
N ALA A 78 8.44 33.48 0.77
CA ALA A 78 7.13 32.89 1.05
C ALA A 78 6.99 31.48 0.43
N LEU A 79 7.44 31.31 -0.82
CA LEU A 79 7.47 30.01 -1.47
C LEU A 79 8.38 29.02 -0.75
N GLY A 80 9.61 29.43 -0.40
CA GLY A 80 10.55 28.61 0.35
C GLY A 80 9.98 28.12 1.69
N GLN A 81 9.31 29.00 2.45
CA GLN A 81 8.64 28.64 3.71
C GLN A 81 7.49 27.64 3.49
N SER A 82 6.71 27.82 2.43
CA SER A 82 5.62 26.90 2.07
C SER A 82 6.16 25.50 1.76
N PHE A 83 7.21 25.39 0.96
CA PHE A 83 7.85 24.12 0.63
C PHE A 83 8.44 23.43 1.85
N GLU A 84 9.13 24.16 2.73
CA GLU A 84 9.64 23.60 3.98
C GLU A 84 8.51 23.09 4.89
N LYS A 85 7.39 23.81 4.97
CA LYS A 85 6.21 23.36 5.72
C LYS A 85 5.61 22.08 5.12
N GLN A 86 5.47 22.01 3.79
CA GLN A 86 4.99 20.81 3.10
C GLN A 86 5.92 19.61 3.34
N LYS A 87 7.23 19.81 3.22
CA LYS A 87 8.23 18.78 3.49
C LYS A 87 8.13 18.22 4.91
N LYS A 88 7.99 19.10 5.92
CA LYS A 88 7.78 18.68 7.31
C LYS A 88 6.47 17.91 7.50
N GLN A 89 5.38 18.37 6.88
CA GLN A 89 4.09 17.67 6.92
C GLN A 89 4.17 16.29 6.26
N GLU A 90 4.87 16.16 5.13
CA GLU A 90 5.06 14.89 4.46
C GLU A 90 5.91 13.92 5.30
N GLN A 91 6.98 14.41 5.92
CA GLN A 91 7.80 13.62 6.84
C GLN A 91 6.97 13.12 8.03
N GLU A 92 6.17 13.98 8.63
CA GLU A 92 5.31 13.59 9.76
C GLU A 92 4.25 12.58 9.34
N ARG A 93 3.62 12.78 8.16
CA ARG A 93 2.67 11.81 7.59
C ARG A 93 3.33 10.45 7.38
N LYS A 94 4.54 10.40 6.84
CA LYS A 94 5.31 9.15 6.66
C LYS A 94 5.61 8.47 8.00
N ARG A 95 5.96 9.23 9.03
CA ARG A 95 6.17 8.71 10.40
C ARG A 95 4.89 8.09 10.97
N ILE A 96 3.75 8.78 10.84
CA ILE A 96 2.46 8.29 11.31
C ILE A 96 2.07 6.99 10.57
N ILE A 97 2.20 6.96 9.24
CA ILE A 97 1.91 5.75 8.45
C ILE A 97 2.77 4.59 8.93
N GLN A 98 4.08 4.82 9.12
CA GLN A 98 5.01 3.79 9.56
C GLN A 98 4.69 3.30 10.99
N ALA A 99 4.34 4.20 11.90
CA ALA A 99 3.92 3.84 13.26
C ALA A 99 2.60 3.04 13.26
N ASN A 100 1.66 3.37 12.37
CA ASN A 100 0.43 2.60 12.23
C ASN A 100 0.68 1.18 11.71
N LYS A 101 1.72 0.93 10.92
CA LYS A 101 2.06 -0.42 10.42
C LYS A 101 2.46 -1.42 11.51
N SER A 102 2.83 -0.94 12.71
CA SER A 102 3.08 -1.79 13.88
C SER A 102 1.85 -2.07 14.73
N ILE A 103 0.75 -1.33 14.51
CA ILE A 103 -0.48 -1.52 15.26
C ILE A 103 -1.34 -2.54 14.52
N ILE A 104 -1.44 -3.75 15.08
CA ILE A 104 -2.28 -4.82 14.53
C ILE A 104 -3.71 -4.66 15.07
N VAL A 105 -4.69 -4.60 14.17
CA VAL A 105 -6.11 -4.40 14.50
C VAL A 105 -6.92 -5.69 14.43
N LYS A 106 -6.49 -6.68 13.64
CA LYS A 106 -7.06 -8.03 13.62
C LYS A 106 -5.96 -9.06 13.43
N GLN A 107 -6.07 -10.19 14.12
CA GLN A 107 -5.13 -11.28 13.99
C GLN A 107 -5.84 -12.63 14.14
N VAL A 108 -5.50 -13.57 13.26
CA VAL A 108 -5.87 -14.98 13.40
C VAL A 108 -4.59 -15.81 13.37
N THR A 109 -4.47 -16.79 14.28
CA THR A 109 -3.24 -17.56 14.46
C THR A 109 -3.52 -19.05 14.61
N VAL A 110 -2.66 -19.85 14.00
CA VAL A 110 -2.64 -21.31 14.06
C VAL A 110 -1.22 -21.82 14.24
N THR A 111 -1.09 -23.03 14.75
CA THR A 111 0.20 -23.72 14.86
C THR A 111 0.09 -25.02 14.07
N THR A 112 1.01 -25.24 13.13
CA THR A 112 1.04 -26.45 12.31
C THR A 112 1.48 -27.66 13.15
N SER A 113 1.29 -28.86 12.61
CA SER A 113 1.81 -30.09 13.21
C SER A 113 3.34 -30.15 13.28
N LYS A 114 4.04 -29.35 12.46
CA LYS A 114 5.50 -29.21 12.47
C LYS A 114 6.00 -28.09 13.40
N GLY A 115 5.09 -27.38 14.06
CA GLY A 115 5.39 -26.35 15.05
C GLY A 115 5.57 -24.93 14.48
N GLU A 116 5.31 -24.70 13.19
CA GLU A 116 5.31 -23.33 12.66
C GLU A 116 4.10 -22.55 13.18
N ASN A 117 4.34 -21.32 13.61
CA ASN A 117 3.29 -20.39 14.02
C ASN A 117 2.92 -19.51 12.82
N ILE A 118 1.72 -19.70 12.28
CA ILE A 118 1.20 -18.97 11.13
C ILE A 118 0.12 -18.01 11.61
N SER A 119 0.25 -16.74 11.25
CA SER A 119 -0.78 -15.74 11.51
C SER A 119 -1.07 -14.86 10.30
N LEU A 120 -2.34 -14.48 10.20
CA LEU A 120 -2.82 -13.44 9.30
C LEU A 120 -3.12 -12.22 10.16
N GLN A 121 -2.59 -11.07 9.77
CA GLN A 121 -2.63 -9.84 10.56
C GLN A 121 -3.03 -8.66 9.69
N GLU A 122 -3.96 -7.84 10.15
CA GLU A 122 -4.29 -6.55 9.55
C GLU A 122 -3.70 -5.44 10.41
N ASP A 123 -2.99 -4.49 9.80
CA ASP A 123 -2.54 -3.30 10.51
C ASP A 123 -3.57 -2.17 10.48
N LYS A 124 -3.33 -1.11 11.27
CA LYS A 124 -4.23 0.04 11.36
C LYS A 124 -4.40 0.81 10.04
N ASN A 125 -3.50 0.64 9.06
CA ASN A 125 -3.64 1.23 7.73
C ASN A 125 -4.49 0.35 6.78
N GLY A 126 -4.92 -0.82 7.26
CA GLY A 126 -5.65 -1.83 6.53
C GLY A 126 -4.75 -2.74 5.68
N ASP A 127 -3.43 -2.72 5.83
CA ASP A 127 -2.58 -3.66 5.10
C ASP A 127 -2.66 -5.04 5.78
N ASP A 128 -2.91 -6.09 5.00
CA ASP A 128 -3.01 -7.47 5.48
C ASP A 128 -1.72 -8.24 5.21
N TYR A 129 -1.24 -8.99 6.19
CA TYR A 129 0.04 -9.69 6.14
C TYR A 129 -0.10 -11.17 6.48
N LEU A 130 0.67 -11.99 5.78
CA LEU A 130 1.04 -13.33 6.23
C LEU A 130 2.31 -13.23 7.08
N VAL A 131 2.23 -13.75 8.30
CA VAL A 131 3.32 -13.80 9.26
C VAL A 131 3.58 -15.26 9.65
N ILE A 132 4.82 -15.70 9.48
CA ILE A 132 5.25 -17.06 9.85
C ILE A 132 6.41 -16.94 10.84
N ASN A 133 6.28 -17.60 11.99
CA ASN A 133 7.25 -17.56 13.10
C ASN A 133 7.65 -16.13 13.48
N GLY A 134 6.67 -15.23 13.54
CA GLY A 134 6.88 -13.81 13.88
C GLY A 134 7.47 -12.95 12.75
N LYS A 135 7.82 -13.52 11.60
CA LYS A 135 8.35 -12.78 10.44
C LYS A 135 7.24 -12.49 9.43
N LYS A 136 7.08 -11.22 9.03
CA LYS A 136 6.24 -10.85 7.88
C LYS A 136 6.82 -11.47 6.61
N VAL A 137 6.08 -12.39 5.99
CA VAL A 137 6.49 -13.12 4.78
C VAL A 137 5.95 -12.46 3.52
N ALA A 138 4.70 -11.99 3.56
CA ALA A 138 4.06 -11.34 2.43
C ALA A 138 2.97 -10.38 2.89
N THR A 139 2.73 -9.33 2.09
CA THR A 139 1.47 -8.60 2.10
C THR A 139 0.49 -9.38 1.23
N ILE A 140 -0.65 -9.77 1.79
CA ILE A 140 -1.64 -10.65 1.15
C ILE A 140 -2.86 -9.89 0.63
N GLY A 141 -2.98 -8.61 0.98
CA GLY A 141 -4.03 -7.74 0.50
C GLY A 141 -4.14 -6.47 1.32
N ARG A 142 -5.27 -5.77 1.13
CA ARG A 142 -5.62 -4.58 1.88
C ARG A 142 -7.10 -4.58 2.23
N GLY A 143 -7.41 -4.49 3.52
CA GLY A 143 -8.76 -4.46 4.05
C GLY A 143 -9.49 -5.80 3.94
N ILE A 144 -8.81 -6.93 3.72
CA ILE A 144 -9.44 -8.27 3.69
C ILE A 144 -10.20 -8.51 5.00
N ALA A 145 -9.59 -8.09 6.11
CA ALA A 145 -10.11 -8.27 7.44
C ALA A 145 -11.25 -7.31 7.82
N THR A 146 -11.31 -6.12 7.20
CA THR A 146 -12.25 -5.03 7.53
C THR A 146 -13.17 -4.60 6.38
N TYR A 147 -13.16 -5.32 5.25
CA TYR A 147 -13.97 -4.99 4.08
C TYR A 147 -15.45 -4.86 4.47
N LYS A 148 -16.04 -3.69 4.22
CA LYS A 148 -17.42 -3.35 4.64
C LYS A 148 -18.46 -3.69 3.58
N ASP A 149 -18.08 -3.70 2.31
CA ASP A 149 -18.99 -3.97 1.21
C ASP A 149 -18.95 -5.46 0.87
N VAL A 150 -19.78 -6.23 1.57
CA VAL A 150 -20.09 -7.62 1.19
C VAL A 150 -20.88 -7.56 -0.10
N VAL A 151 -20.21 -7.70 -1.24
CA VAL A 151 -20.90 -7.89 -2.51
C VAL A 151 -21.31 -9.37 -2.57
N TYR A 152 -22.51 -9.65 -2.09
CA TYR A 152 -23.18 -10.90 -2.42
C TYR A 152 -23.41 -10.91 -3.94
N ASP A 153 -22.54 -11.60 -4.67
CA ASP A 153 -22.91 -12.06 -6.01
C ASP A 153 -24.06 -13.07 -5.83
N THR A 154 -25.25 -12.72 -6.29
CA THR A 154 -26.46 -13.54 -6.18
C THR A 154 -26.43 -14.73 -7.14
N TYR A 155 -25.41 -14.84 -8.00
CA TYR A 155 -25.24 -15.96 -8.93
C TYR A 155 -24.42 -17.10 -8.29
N LEU A 156 -25.14 -18.01 -7.64
CA LEU A 156 -24.65 -19.19 -6.90
C LEU A 156 -23.81 -20.19 -7.75
N GLU A 157 -23.74 -20.01 -9.06
CA GLU A 157 -23.35 -21.04 -10.03
C GLU A 157 -21.97 -20.83 -10.69
N ASN A 158 -21.28 -19.70 -10.54
CA ASN A 158 -20.03 -19.45 -11.30
C ASN A 158 -18.73 -19.42 -10.48
N SER A 159 -18.79 -19.21 -9.16
CA SER A 159 -17.61 -18.96 -8.31
C SER A 159 -17.20 -20.12 -7.39
N GLN A 160 -17.87 -21.28 -7.48
CA GLN A 160 -17.47 -22.47 -6.72
C GLN A 160 -16.18 -23.05 -7.29
N LEU A 161 -15.25 -23.46 -6.41
CA LEU A 161 -13.93 -23.98 -6.79
C LEU A 161 -14.03 -25.07 -7.88
N GLU A 162 -15.06 -25.93 -7.80
CA GLU A 162 -15.30 -27.00 -8.77
C GLU A 162 -15.57 -26.48 -10.19
N ASN A 163 -16.24 -25.35 -10.34
CA ASN A 163 -16.53 -24.74 -11.65
C ASN A 163 -15.29 -24.08 -12.25
N ILE A 164 -14.45 -23.48 -11.40
CA ILE A 164 -13.15 -22.93 -11.80
C ILE A 164 -12.25 -24.06 -12.32
N ILE A 165 -12.19 -25.18 -11.60
CA ILE A 165 -11.44 -26.36 -12.02
C ILE A 165 -11.98 -26.93 -13.32
N ALA A 166 -13.30 -27.12 -13.43
CA ALA A 166 -13.93 -27.67 -14.63
C ALA A 166 -13.69 -26.77 -15.86
N THR A 167 -13.72 -25.45 -15.69
CA THR A 167 -13.44 -24.49 -16.75
C THR A 167 -11.98 -24.53 -17.16
N ALA A 168 -11.05 -24.51 -16.21
CA ALA A 168 -9.62 -24.61 -16.51
C ALA A 168 -9.26 -25.94 -17.20
N GLN A 169 -9.89 -27.05 -16.79
CA GLN A 169 -9.72 -28.35 -17.44
C GLN A 169 -10.24 -28.35 -18.88
N ARG A 170 -11.40 -27.71 -19.13
CA ARG A 170 -11.92 -27.53 -20.51
C ARG A 170 -10.98 -26.70 -21.37
N GLU A 171 -10.48 -25.58 -20.87
CA GLU A 171 -9.51 -24.73 -21.57
C GLU A 171 -8.19 -25.45 -21.87
N ASP A 172 -7.77 -26.35 -20.98
CA ASP A 172 -6.53 -27.11 -21.12
C ASP A 172 -6.69 -28.37 -21.96
N THR A 173 -7.90 -28.70 -22.43
CA THR A 173 -8.19 -29.91 -23.21
C THR A 173 -7.24 -30.08 -24.39
N TYR A 174 -6.96 -28.99 -25.10
CA TYR A 174 -6.14 -28.97 -26.31
C TYR A 174 -4.71 -28.47 -26.07
N LYS A 175 -4.32 -28.18 -24.82
CA LYS A 175 -2.96 -27.73 -24.51
C LYS A 175 -2.03 -28.94 -24.30
N MET A 176 -0.83 -28.86 -24.88
CA MET A 176 0.20 -29.89 -24.67
C MET A 176 0.65 -30.00 -23.21
N LYS A 177 0.65 -28.88 -22.48
CA LYS A 177 0.92 -28.82 -21.05
C LYS A 177 -0.35 -28.35 -20.33
N LYS A 178 -0.91 -29.21 -19.49
CA LYS A 178 -2.06 -28.90 -18.65
C LYS A 178 -1.58 -28.25 -17.35
N ARG A 179 -2.34 -27.28 -16.84
CA ARG A 179 -2.07 -26.64 -15.55
C ARG A 179 -2.26 -27.65 -14.43
N SER A 180 -1.47 -27.55 -13.36
CA SER A 180 -1.70 -28.35 -12.15
C SER A 180 -2.93 -27.85 -11.38
N TYR A 181 -3.43 -28.64 -10.44
CA TYR A 181 -4.55 -28.24 -9.58
C TYR A 181 -4.23 -26.97 -8.78
N GLU A 182 -3.01 -26.92 -8.24
CA GLU A 182 -2.48 -25.78 -7.49
C GLU A 182 -2.31 -24.56 -8.39
N GLU A 183 -1.79 -24.73 -9.61
CA GLU A 183 -1.61 -23.65 -10.58
C GLU A 183 -2.95 -23.02 -10.97
N ILE A 184 -3.99 -23.84 -11.18
CA ILE A 184 -5.36 -23.37 -11.45
C ILE A 184 -5.87 -22.50 -10.29
N ILE A 185 -5.70 -22.95 -9.05
CA ILE A 185 -6.15 -22.22 -7.86
C ILE A 185 -5.38 -20.91 -7.67
N TYR A 186 -4.05 -20.96 -7.70
CA TYR A 186 -3.21 -19.81 -7.38
C TYR A 186 -3.30 -18.70 -8.43
N SER A 187 -3.57 -19.07 -9.69
CA SER A 187 -3.71 -18.13 -10.81
C SER A 187 -5.14 -17.62 -11.01
N SER A 188 -6.14 -18.22 -10.37
CA SER A 188 -7.55 -17.89 -10.62
C SER A 188 -7.88 -16.47 -10.21
N THR A 189 -8.48 -15.69 -11.12
CA THR A 189 -9.03 -14.36 -10.82
C THR A 189 -10.34 -14.41 -10.04
N ASP A 190 -11.02 -15.55 -10.10
CA ASP A 190 -12.36 -15.73 -9.54
C ASP A 190 -12.31 -16.16 -8.06
N LEU A 191 -11.17 -16.70 -7.60
CA LEU A 191 -10.93 -16.98 -6.19
C LEU A 191 -10.40 -15.74 -5.46
N CYS A 192 -10.86 -15.54 -4.23
CA CYS A 192 -10.33 -14.48 -3.38
C CYS A 192 -8.90 -14.78 -2.91
N ASP A 193 -8.11 -13.73 -2.67
CA ASP A 193 -6.70 -13.87 -2.32
C ASP A 193 -6.50 -14.57 -0.96
N LEU A 194 -7.41 -14.35 0.00
CA LEU A 194 -7.40 -15.06 1.28
C LEU A 194 -7.51 -16.57 1.07
N PHE A 195 -8.42 -17.03 0.21
CA PHE A 195 -8.58 -18.45 -0.09
C PHE A 195 -7.30 -19.04 -0.69
N LYS A 196 -6.71 -18.36 -1.68
CA LYS A 196 -5.45 -18.82 -2.32
C LYS A 196 -4.33 -18.96 -1.30
N VAL A 197 -4.16 -17.97 -0.42
CA VAL A 197 -3.15 -17.99 0.64
C VAL A 197 -3.40 -19.16 1.58
N VAL A 198 -4.62 -19.32 2.10
CA VAL A 198 -4.94 -20.40 3.04
C VAL A 198 -4.80 -21.78 2.39
N TYR A 199 -5.21 -21.93 1.13
CA TYR A 199 -5.03 -23.17 0.37
C TYR A 199 -3.54 -23.49 0.19
N LYS A 200 -2.72 -22.48 -0.14
CA LYS A 200 -1.26 -22.63 -0.24
C LYS A 200 -0.65 -23.07 1.09
N LEU A 201 -1.09 -22.51 2.22
CA LEU A 201 -0.64 -22.91 3.55
C LEU A 201 -1.02 -24.37 3.88
N ARG A 202 -2.16 -24.86 3.40
CA ARG A 202 -2.53 -26.28 3.52
C ARG A 202 -1.57 -27.19 2.77
N VAL A 203 -1.28 -26.85 1.50
CA VAL A 203 -0.44 -27.66 0.62
C VAL A 203 1.02 -27.64 1.06
N GLU A 204 1.57 -26.44 1.33
CA GLU A 204 3.01 -26.26 1.52
C GLU A 204 3.43 -26.35 3.00
N TYR A 205 2.60 -25.88 3.92
CA TYR A 205 2.93 -25.81 5.36
C TYR A 205 2.22 -26.87 6.20
N GLY A 206 1.42 -27.75 5.57
CA GLY A 206 0.72 -28.82 6.28
C GLY A 206 -0.32 -28.30 7.28
N VAL A 207 -0.88 -27.11 7.03
CA VAL A 207 -1.99 -26.59 7.85
C VAL A 207 -3.17 -27.55 7.78
N SER A 208 -3.70 -27.92 8.95
CA SER A 208 -4.83 -28.85 9.04
C SER A 208 -6.09 -28.23 8.43
N TYR A 209 -7.05 -29.06 8.02
CA TYR A 209 -8.35 -28.57 7.53
C TYR A 209 -9.02 -27.62 8.54
N LYS A 210 -9.00 -27.98 9.83
CA LYS A 210 -9.61 -27.18 10.91
C LYS A 210 -8.90 -25.84 11.09
N ASP A 211 -7.58 -25.84 11.03
CA ASP A 211 -6.78 -24.61 11.14
C ASP A 211 -6.95 -23.72 9.91
N ALA A 212 -7.09 -24.30 8.72
CA ALA A 212 -7.41 -23.56 7.51
C ALA A 212 -8.77 -22.88 7.60
N GLN A 213 -9.80 -23.59 8.10
CA GLN A 213 -11.12 -22.98 8.37
C GLN A 213 -11.00 -21.83 9.38
N LYS A 214 -10.17 -21.99 10.42
CA LYS A 214 -9.89 -20.91 11.38
C LYS A 214 -9.23 -19.72 10.70
N LEU A 215 -8.20 -19.93 9.87
CA LEU A 215 -7.53 -18.85 9.13
C LEU A 215 -8.49 -18.08 8.21
N MET A 216 -9.45 -18.76 7.57
CA MET A 216 -10.46 -18.08 6.75
C MET A 216 -11.37 -17.12 7.53
N THR A 217 -11.47 -17.24 8.86
CA THR A 217 -12.20 -16.25 9.70
C THR A 217 -11.51 -14.88 9.74
N PHE A 218 -10.28 -14.79 9.21
CA PHE A 218 -9.58 -13.54 9.06
C PHE A 218 -10.34 -12.56 8.14
N GLY A 219 -10.99 -13.04 7.06
CA GLY A 219 -11.76 -12.19 6.14
C GLY A 219 -13.24 -12.06 6.53
N ILE A 220 -13.86 -10.93 6.17
CA ILE A 220 -15.33 -10.71 6.32
C ILE A 220 -16.07 -11.16 5.04
N ASP A 221 -15.46 -10.99 3.87
CA ASP A 221 -16.02 -11.42 2.57
C ASP A 221 -15.32 -12.70 2.07
N ASN A 222 -16.03 -13.81 2.20
CA ASN A 222 -15.56 -15.13 1.80
C ASN A 222 -15.99 -15.52 0.37
N ARG A 223 -16.55 -14.59 -0.42
CA ARG A 223 -16.92 -14.73 -1.85
C ARG A 223 -17.25 -16.16 -2.28
N HIS A 224 -18.23 -16.75 -1.61
CA HIS A 224 -18.82 -18.05 -1.99
C HIS A 224 -17.94 -19.30 -1.85
N TYR A 225 -16.81 -19.26 -1.14
CA TYR A 225 -16.08 -20.50 -0.86
C TYR A 225 -16.87 -21.38 0.11
N LYS A 226 -17.00 -22.68 -0.18
CA LYS A 226 -17.54 -23.65 0.76
C LYS A 226 -16.40 -24.16 1.63
N PRO A 227 -16.59 -24.40 2.95
CA PRO A 227 -15.55 -25.00 3.77
C PRO A 227 -14.94 -26.26 3.15
N SER A 228 -15.74 -27.08 2.47
CA SER A 228 -15.29 -28.27 1.73
C SER A 228 -14.30 -27.99 0.59
N ASP A 229 -14.18 -26.76 0.10
CA ASP A 229 -13.23 -26.37 -0.94
C ASP A 229 -11.80 -26.29 -0.40
N LEU A 230 -11.64 -26.19 0.92
CA LEU A 230 -10.33 -26.29 1.59
C LEU A 230 -9.86 -27.75 1.76
N LEU A 231 -10.68 -28.73 1.41
CA LEU A 231 -10.27 -30.13 1.40
C LEU A 231 -9.36 -30.39 0.19
N LEU A 232 -8.22 -31.01 0.46
CA LEU A 232 -7.33 -31.49 -0.59
C LEU A 232 -8.02 -32.62 -1.38
N PRO A 233 -7.66 -32.83 -2.66
CA PRO A 233 -8.27 -33.89 -3.47
C PRO A 233 -8.23 -35.28 -2.81
N SER A 234 -7.14 -35.62 -2.14
CA SER A 234 -6.98 -36.88 -1.39
C SER A 234 -7.96 -37.00 -0.23
N GLU A 235 -8.21 -35.93 0.51
CA GLU A 235 -9.17 -35.90 1.62
C GLU A 235 -10.61 -36.06 1.13
N LYS A 236 -10.95 -35.40 0.00
CA LYS A 236 -12.26 -35.57 -0.65
C LYS A 236 -12.49 -37.04 -1.06
N GLN A 237 -11.47 -37.70 -1.61
CA GLN A 237 -11.54 -39.11 -1.99
C GLN A 237 -11.70 -40.04 -0.76
N ALA A 238 -10.96 -39.79 0.33
CA ALA A 238 -11.06 -40.57 1.55
C ALA A 238 -12.46 -40.50 2.17
N ILE A 239 -13.06 -39.30 2.24
CA ILE A 239 -14.43 -39.10 2.74
C ILE A 239 -15.44 -39.85 1.87
N LYS A 240 -15.30 -39.79 0.54
CA LYS A 240 -16.17 -40.51 -0.40
C LYS A 240 -16.08 -42.03 -0.18
N PHE A 241 -14.87 -42.56 0.00
CA PHE A 241 -14.65 -43.98 0.25
C PHE A 241 -15.29 -44.42 1.57
N GLN A 242 -15.12 -43.64 2.65
CA GLN A 242 -15.69 -43.96 3.96
C GLN A 242 -17.22 -43.97 3.94
N LYS A 243 -17.86 -42.96 3.32
CA LYS A 243 -19.32 -42.92 3.16
C LYS A 243 -19.86 -44.12 2.38
N ASN A 244 -19.17 -44.52 1.31
CA ASN A 244 -19.55 -45.70 0.54
C ASN A 244 -19.46 -46.97 1.40
N ARG A 245 -18.40 -47.12 2.21
CA ARG A 245 -18.23 -48.26 3.11
C ARG A 245 -19.33 -48.32 4.18
N GLU A 246 -19.69 -47.20 4.79
CA GLU A 246 -20.77 -47.11 5.77
C GLU A 246 -22.13 -47.48 5.15
N SER A 247 -22.45 -46.93 3.97
CA SER A 247 -23.67 -47.26 3.24
C SER A 247 -23.74 -48.74 2.83
N THR A 248 -22.64 -49.30 2.33
CA THR A 248 -22.57 -50.73 2.00
C THR A 248 -22.70 -51.59 3.25
N SER A 249 -22.09 -51.21 4.37
CA SER A 249 -22.21 -51.92 5.64
C SER A 249 -23.64 -51.88 6.20
N GLU A 250 -24.36 -50.75 6.10
CA GLU A 250 -25.76 -50.65 6.48
C GLU A 250 -26.66 -51.51 5.60
N LYS A 251 -26.43 -51.49 4.27
CA LYS A 251 -27.19 -52.34 3.34
C LYS A 251 -26.99 -53.83 3.65
N LEU A 252 -25.76 -54.25 3.98
CA LEU A 252 -25.44 -55.63 4.32
C LEU A 252 -26.02 -56.08 5.68
N LYS A 253 -26.24 -55.18 6.63
CA LYS A 253 -26.92 -55.51 7.91
C LYS A 253 -28.39 -55.88 7.72
N ASN A 254 -29.01 -55.46 6.61
CA ASN A 254 -30.41 -55.73 6.28
C ASN A 254 -30.58 -56.87 5.26
N VAL A 255 -29.50 -57.56 4.88
CA VAL A 255 -29.58 -58.76 4.03
C VAL A 255 -29.72 -59.98 4.93
N THR A 256 -30.94 -60.51 5.04
CA THR A 256 -31.18 -61.85 5.60
C THR A 256 -30.75 -62.88 4.58
N PHE A 257 -29.66 -63.59 4.86
CA PHE A 257 -29.28 -64.76 4.08
C PHE A 257 -30.29 -65.89 4.35
N PRO A 258 -30.78 -66.59 3.30
CA PRO A 258 -31.58 -67.79 3.51
C PRO A 258 -30.75 -68.79 4.31
N LYS A 259 -31.35 -69.34 5.39
CA LYS A 259 -30.73 -70.40 6.17
C LYS A 259 -30.56 -71.62 5.26
N ILE A 260 -29.32 -72.13 5.20
CA ILE A 260 -28.99 -73.42 4.58
C ILE A 260 -29.52 -74.53 5.48
#